data_AF-A0A9Q3DBX3-F1
#
_entry.id   AF-A0A9Q3DBX3-F1
#
_cell.length_a   1.000
_cell.length_b   1.000
_cell.length_c   1.000
_cell.angle_alpha   90.00
_cell.angle_beta   90.00
_cell.angle_gamma   90.00
#
_symmetry.space_group_name_H-M   'P 1'
#
loop_
_entity.id
_entity.type
_entity.pdbx_description
1 polymer ?
#
loop_
_entity_poly.entity_id
_entity_poly.type
_entity_poly.pdbx_seq_one_letter_code
_entity_poly.pdbx_strand_id
1 'polypeptide(L)'
;MLEKGWNPRLPYDTLKKDLSNIHPTASSFKLMLDKARHHAHRCMQDSFKYAKERWDKSHKPPDFKIGDLVLVLTLNFNNIKGPKKLKDSFAGTFMIKALHGPNAVQLELTGELMNKHQAFHVSLTKPYSSKDKE
;
A
#
# COMPACT_ATOMS: atom_id res chain seq x y z
N MET A 1 -23.43 3.04 -2.89
CA MET A 1 -23.65 2.00 -1.86
C MET A 1 -22.69 0.86 -2.19
N LEU A 2 -21.77 0.53 -1.28
CA LEU A 2 -20.80 -0.55 -1.50
C LEU A 2 -21.50 -1.87 -1.14
N GLU A 3 -21.72 -2.74 -2.13
CA GLU A 3 -22.21 -4.11 -1.94
C GLU A 3 -21.25 -4.81 -0.96
N LYS A 4 -21.63 -4.91 0.32
CA LYS A 4 -20.92 -5.78 1.25
C LYS A 4 -21.19 -7.19 0.76
N GLY A 5 -20.15 -7.83 0.19
CA GLY A 5 -20.24 -9.20 -0.33
C GLY A 5 -20.89 -10.17 0.66
N TRP A 6 -21.41 -11.28 0.13
CA TRP A 6 -22.13 -12.27 0.93
C TRP A 6 -21.25 -12.85 2.05
N ASN A 7 -21.60 -12.56 3.30
CA ASN A 7 -20.95 -13.18 4.45
C ASN A 7 -21.63 -14.55 4.70
N PRO A 8 -20.96 -15.68 4.48
CA PRO A 8 -21.56 -16.99 4.67
C PRO A 8 -21.99 -17.15 6.13
N ARG A 9 -23.22 -17.64 6.34
CA ARG A 9 -23.68 -18.01 7.69
C ARG A 9 -22.81 -19.15 8.18
N LEU A 10 -22.06 -18.89 9.26
CA LEU A 10 -21.25 -19.92 9.88
C LEU A 10 -22.18 -20.89 10.62
N PRO A 11 -21.78 -22.16 10.82
CA PRO A 11 -22.55 -23.10 11.63
C PRO A 11 -22.91 -22.52 13.01
N TYR A 12 -22.02 -21.72 13.58
CA TYR A 12 -22.26 -20.96 14.81
C TYR A 12 -23.48 -20.02 14.74
N ASP A 13 -23.72 -19.37 13.61
CA ASP A 13 -24.83 -18.42 13.42
C ASP A 13 -26.19 -19.13 13.29
N THR A 14 -26.17 -20.42 12.98
CA THR A 14 -27.36 -21.28 12.81
C THR A 14 -27.67 -22.13 14.04
N LEU A 15 -26.73 -22.30 14.97
CA LEU A 15 -26.96 -23.02 16.21
C LEU A 15 -27.95 -22.22 17.09
N LYS A 16 -29.04 -22.85 17.52
CA LYS A 16 -29.97 -22.25 18.50
C LYS A 16 -29.19 -21.92 19.77
N LYS A 17 -29.26 -20.68 20.23
CA LYS A 17 -28.58 -20.21 21.45
C LYS A 17 -29.20 -20.82 22.72
N ASP A 18 -30.48 -21.20 22.63
CA ASP A 18 -31.30 -21.67 23.75
C ASP A 18 -31.51 -23.19 23.72
N LEU A 19 -30.44 -23.99 23.75
CA LEU A 19 -30.55 -25.41 24.08
C LEU A 19 -30.47 -25.55 25.61
N SER A 20 -31.57 -25.95 26.23
CA SER A 20 -31.72 -26.09 27.68
C SER A 20 -30.90 -27.24 28.28
N ASN A 21 -30.34 -28.13 27.47
CA ASN A 21 -29.53 -29.26 27.94
C ASN A 21 -28.35 -29.53 26.99
N ILE A 22 -27.21 -28.90 27.26
CA ILE A 22 -25.96 -29.10 26.51
C ILE A 22 -25.11 -30.10 27.29
N HIS A 23 -24.67 -31.16 26.62
CA HIS A 23 -23.76 -32.14 27.23
C HIS A 23 -22.47 -31.44 27.72
N PRO A 24 -21.95 -31.75 28.92
CA PRO A 24 -20.80 -31.06 29.51
C PRO A 24 -19.57 -31.01 28.58
N THR A 25 -19.30 -32.08 27.82
CA THR A 25 -18.22 -32.10 26.82
C THR A 25 -18.39 -31.06 25.72
N ALA A 26 -19.62 -30.87 25.23
CA ALA A 26 -19.91 -29.87 24.19
C ALA A 26 -19.75 -28.45 24.73
N SER A 27 -20.15 -28.21 25.99
CA SER A 27 -19.92 -26.93 26.68
C SER A 27 -18.42 -26.63 26.84
N SER A 28 -17.62 -27.61 27.26
CA SER A 28 -16.16 -27.48 27.37
C SER A 28 -15.50 -27.21 26.02
N PHE A 29 -15.94 -27.91 24.97
CA PHE A 29 -15.44 -27.70 23.60
C PHE A 29 -15.79 -26.30 23.08
N LYS A 30 -17.02 -25.83 23.29
CA LYS A 30 -17.43 -24.47 22.93
C LYS A 30 -16.54 -23.43 23.62
N LEU A 31 -16.31 -23.57 24.92
CA LEU A 31 -15.45 -22.66 25.67
C LEU A 31 -14.02 -22.65 25.11
N MET A 32 -13.48 -23.81 24.76
CA MET A 32 -12.16 -23.94 24.12
C MET A 32 -12.12 -23.20 22.78
N LEU A 33 -13.13 -23.40 21.94
CA LEU A 33 -13.23 -22.79 20.62
C LEU A 33 -13.39 -21.26 20.72
N ASP A 34 -14.24 -20.79 21.64
CA ASP A 34 -14.42 -19.36 21.90
C ASP A 34 -13.09 -18.74 22.34
N LYS A 35 -12.36 -19.35 23.27
CA LYS A 35 -11.04 -18.88 23.70
C LYS A 35 -10.06 -18.79 22.53
N ALA A 36 -9.98 -19.83 21.70
CA ALA A 36 -9.12 -19.86 20.53
C ALA A 36 -9.48 -18.76 19.51
N ARG A 37 -10.78 -18.55 19.26
CA ARG A 37 -11.28 -17.50 18.37
C ARG A 37 -10.92 -16.10 18.89
N HIS A 38 -11.15 -15.82 20.17
CA HIS A 38 -10.80 -14.53 20.76
C HIS A 38 -9.29 -14.27 20.70
N HIS A 39 -8.48 -15.31 20.95
CA HIS A 39 -7.03 -15.21 20.82
C HIS A 39 -6.61 -14.89 19.39
N ALA A 40 -7.12 -15.64 18.39
CA ALA A 40 -6.82 -15.39 16.98
C ALA A 40 -7.21 -13.97 16.56
N HIS A 41 -8.39 -13.50 16.95
CA HIS A 41 -8.84 -12.14 16.68
C HIS A 41 -7.91 -11.09 17.29
N ARG A 42 -7.47 -11.30 18.53
CA ARG A 42 -6.51 -10.41 19.20
C ARG A 42 -5.18 -10.38 18.45
N CYS A 43 -4.62 -11.54 18.06
CA CYS A 43 -3.39 -11.60 17.28
C CYS A 43 -3.49 -10.83 15.95
N MET A 44 -4.65 -10.91 15.27
CA MET A 44 -4.88 -10.12 14.05
C MET A 44 -4.88 -8.62 14.35
N GLN A 45 -5.60 -8.19 15.39
CA GLN A 45 -5.65 -6.78 15.79
C GLN A 45 -4.27 -6.25 16.17
N ASP A 46 -3.50 -7.01 16.94
CA ASP A 46 -2.14 -6.66 17.34
C ASP A 46 -1.21 -6.58 16.13
N SER A 47 -1.34 -7.50 15.18
CA SER A 47 -0.58 -7.49 13.92
C SER A 47 -0.89 -6.23 13.09
N PHE A 48 -2.17 -5.88 12.92
CA PHE A 48 -2.57 -4.66 12.20
C PHE A 48 -2.06 -3.39 12.90
N LYS A 49 -2.17 -3.34 14.23
CA LYS A 49 -1.66 -2.22 15.03
C LYS A 49 -0.15 -2.08 14.87
N TYR A 50 0.59 -3.19 15.01
CA TYR A 50 2.04 -3.21 14.85
C TYR A 50 2.48 -2.74 13.45
N ALA A 51 1.83 -3.24 12.40
CA ALA A 51 2.14 -2.85 11.02
C ALA A 51 1.89 -1.35 10.80
N LYS A 52 0.77 -0.83 11.30
CA LYS A 52 0.44 0.60 11.24
C LYS A 52 1.48 1.46 11.97
N GLU A 53 1.77 1.15 13.23
CA GLU A 53 2.73 1.92 14.03
C GLU A 53 4.13 1.93 13.39
N ARG A 54 4.56 0.80 12.82
CA ARG A 54 5.85 0.70 12.12
C ARG A 54 5.87 1.55 10.85
N TRP A 55 4.78 1.50 10.08
CA TRP A 55 4.63 2.32 8.89
C TRP A 55 4.66 3.81 9.24
N ASP A 56 3.83 4.26 10.19
CA ASP A 56 3.72 5.66 10.60
C ASP A 56 5.06 6.21 11.14
N LYS A 57 5.88 5.37 11.79
CA LYS A 57 7.22 5.77 12.28
C LYS A 57 8.25 5.96 11.16
N SER A 58 8.23 5.09 10.14
CA SER A 58 9.26 5.08 9.08
C SER A 58 8.84 5.89 7.86
N HIS A 59 7.55 6.03 7.61
CA HIS A 59 7.02 6.62 6.40
C HIS A 59 6.95 8.13 6.55
N LYS A 60 7.86 8.83 5.86
CA LYS A 60 7.80 10.29 5.70
C LYS A 60 7.30 10.58 4.30
N PRO A 61 6.10 11.17 4.13
CA PRO A 61 5.65 11.58 2.81
C PRO A 61 6.60 12.67 2.30
N PRO A 62 7.14 12.54 1.08
CA PRO A 62 7.88 13.61 0.42
C PRO A 62 6.97 14.82 0.22
N ASP A 63 7.43 16.01 0.66
CA ASP A 63 6.74 17.26 0.36
C ASP A 63 7.20 17.75 -1.01
N PHE A 64 6.35 17.58 -2.01
CA PHE A 64 6.57 18.07 -3.36
C PHE A 64 5.71 19.30 -3.61
N LYS A 65 6.27 20.30 -4.29
CA LYS A 65 5.53 21.48 -4.71
C LYS A 65 5.44 21.56 -6.22
N ILE A 66 4.39 22.23 -6.69
CA ILE A 66 4.22 22.53 -8.10
C ILE A 66 5.39 23.43 -8.52
N GLY A 67 6.05 23.07 -9.62
CA GLY A 67 7.26 23.75 -10.11
C GLY A 67 8.58 23.14 -9.65
N ASP A 68 8.59 22.21 -8.69
CA ASP A 68 9.81 21.53 -8.28
C ASP A 68 10.32 20.60 -9.40
N LEU A 69 11.65 20.49 -9.48
CA LEU A 69 12.33 19.56 -10.38
C LEU A 69 12.50 18.22 -9.68
N VAL A 70 12.13 17.15 -10.38
CA VAL A 70 12.25 15.78 -9.88
C VAL A 70 12.86 14.86 -10.93
N LEU A 71 13.50 13.81 -10.44
CA LEU A 71 14.03 12.71 -11.24
C LEU A 71 13.04 11.54 -11.21
N VAL A 72 12.84 10.86 -12.33
CA VAL A 72 11.95 9.69 -12.42
C VAL A 72 12.74 8.40 -12.49
N LEU A 73 12.36 7.41 -11.69
CA LEU A 73 13.02 6.11 -11.61
C LEU A 73 12.77 5.28 -12.89
N THR A 74 13.84 4.85 -13.57
CA THR A 74 13.80 4.18 -14.88
C THR A 74 13.59 2.66 -14.82
N LEU A 75 13.46 2.09 -13.61
CA LEU A 75 13.44 0.64 -13.39
C LEU A 75 12.33 -0.07 -14.19
N ASN A 76 11.16 0.56 -14.30
CA ASN A 76 9.98 -0.01 -14.97
C ASN A 76 9.89 0.37 -16.46
N PHE A 77 10.86 1.10 -17.00
CA PHE A 77 10.85 1.51 -18.40
C PHE A 77 11.68 0.54 -19.25
N ASN A 78 10.99 -0.12 -20.19
CA ASN A 78 11.58 -1.05 -21.14
C ASN A 78 12.02 -0.38 -22.45
N ASN A 79 11.57 0.86 -22.71
CA ASN A 79 11.78 1.56 -23.99
C ASN A 79 12.89 2.61 -23.94
N ILE A 80 13.64 2.69 -22.83
CA ILE A 80 14.79 3.60 -22.73
C ILE A 80 15.98 2.92 -23.41
N LYS A 81 16.67 3.66 -24.27
CA LYS A 81 17.74 3.12 -25.11
C LYS A 81 18.94 2.66 -24.25
N GLY A 82 19.40 1.43 -24.45
CA GLY A 82 20.62 0.89 -23.84
C GLY A 82 20.43 -0.39 -23.01
N PRO A 83 21.54 -1.05 -22.61
CA PRO A 83 21.47 -2.28 -21.82
C PRO A 83 21.06 -2.00 -20.37
N LYS A 84 20.16 -2.84 -19.82
CA LYS A 84 19.55 -2.68 -18.49
C LYS A 84 20.55 -2.43 -17.34
N LYS A 85 21.79 -2.91 -17.47
CA LYS A 85 22.85 -2.79 -16.44
C LYS A 85 23.65 -1.49 -16.52
N LEU A 86 23.69 -0.83 -17.68
CA LEU A 86 24.45 0.41 -17.89
C LEU A 86 23.56 1.66 -17.99
N LYS A 87 22.23 1.48 -17.96
CA LYS A 87 21.30 2.61 -17.96
C LYS A 87 21.27 3.29 -16.58
N ASP A 88 21.16 4.61 -16.58
CA ASP A 88 20.94 5.35 -15.36
C ASP A 88 19.62 4.93 -14.71
N SER A 89 19.66 4.76 -13.39
CA SER A 89 18.47 4.38 -12.61
C SER A 89 17.45 5.50 -12.55
N PHE A 90 17.84 6.74 -12.83
CA PHE A 90 16.98 7.91 -12.84
C PHE A 90 17.10 8.62 -14.18
N ALA A 91 15.97 8.99 -14.77
CA ALA A 91 15.90 9.76 -15.99
C ALA A 91 15.45 11.17 -15.67
N GLY A 92 16.20 12.13 -16.22
CA GLY A 92 15.80 13.52 -16.50
C GLY A 92 15.31 14.36 -15.33
N THR A 93 15.54 15.66 -15.39
CA THR A 93 14.86 16.61 -14.50
C THR A 93 13.53 17.04 -15.11
N PHE A 94 12.44 16.53 -14.56
CA PHE A 94 11.08 16.89 -14.98
C PHE A 94 10.45 17.84 -13.97
N MET A 95 9.67 18.79 -14.48
CA MET A 95 8.96 19.74 -13.63
C MET A 95 7.62 19.16 -13.19
N ILE A 96 7.28 19.33 -11.91
CA ILE A 96 5.95 18.98 -11.41
C ILE A 96 4.93 20.01 -11.90
N LYS A 97 3.98 19.56 -12.73
CA LYS A 97 2.87 20.36 -13.24
C LYS A 97 1.70 20.42 -12.28
N ALA A 98 1.37 19.31 -11.64
CA ALA A 98 0.26 19.20 -10.69
C ALA A 98 0.50 18.07 -9.68
N LEU A 99 -0.18 18.14 -8.53
CA LEU A 99 -0.16 17.11 -7.50
C LEU A 99 -1.54 16.46 -7.41
N HIS A 100 -1.59 15.14 -7.56
CA HIS A 100 -2.81 14.33 -7.45
C HIS A 100 -2.82 13.66 -6.07
N GLY A 101 -3.25 14.41 -5.07
CA GLY A 101 -3.23 13.97 -3.67
C GLY A 101 -1.81 13.78 -3.12
N PRO A 102 -1.64 13.05 -2.00
CA PRO A 102 -0.34 12.90 -1.34
C PRO A 102 0.62 11.91 -2.04
N ASN A 103 0.11 11.06 -2.94
CA ASN A 103 0.84 9.90 -3.44
C ASN A 103 1.19 9.97 -4.92
N ALA A 104 0.64 10.91 -5.68
CA ALA A 104 0.87 10.99 -7.11
C ALA A 104 1.22 12.40 -7.56
N VAL A 105 2.23 12.50 -8.43
CA VAL A 105 2.70 13.74 -9.03
C VAL A 105 2.52 13.67 -10.54
N GLN A 106 2.07 14.75 -11.14
CA GLN A 106 1.98 14.91 -12.58
C GLN A 106 3.18 15.71 -13.07
N LEU A 107 3.94 15.12 -13.98
CA LEU A 107 5.20 15.66 -14.49
C LEU A 107 5.05 16.11 -15.94
N GLU A 108 5.77 17.17 -16.29
CA GLU A 108 5.96 17.55 -17.68
C GLU A 108 7.11 16.74 -18.28
N LEU A 109 6.77 15.65 -18.96
CA LEU A 109 7.74 14.74 -19.58
C LEU A 109 8.23 15.28 -20.92
N THR A 110 9.54 15.19 -21.15
CA THR A 110 10.20 15.58 -22.40
C THR A 110 11.08 14.43 -22.92
N GLY A 111 11.50 14.51 -24.19
CA GLY A 111 12.41 13.54 -24.80
C GLY A 111 11.80 12.14 -24.97
N GLU A 112 12.56 11.10 -24.62
CA GLU A 112 12.18 9.68 -24.78
C GLU A 112 10.93 9.28 -23.97
N LEU A 113 10.56 10.08 -22.98
CA LEU A 113 9.44 9.83 -22.06
C LEU A 113 8.16 10.60 -22.41
N MET A 114 8.17 11.42 -23.45
CA MET A 114 7.02 12.25 -23.86
C MET A 114 5.76 11.42 -24.17
N ASN A 115 5.93 10.19 -24.69
CA ASN A 115 4.82 9.28 -25.02
C ASN A 115 4.34 8.43 -23.83
N LYS A 116 4.88 8.64 -22.62
CA LYS A 116 4.50 7.91 -21.41
C LYS A 116 3.49 8.69 -20.59
N HIS A 117 2.78 8.00 -19.70
CA HIS A 117 1.84 8.65 -18.81
C HIS A 117 2.59 9.60 -17.87
N GLN A 118 2.17 10.87 -17.87
CA GLN A 118 2.69 11.95 -17.03
C GLN A 118 2.49 11.79 -15.51
N ALA A 119 1.67 10.85 -15.03
CA ALA A 119 1.36 10.71 -13.61
C ALA A 119 2.20 9.60 -13.00
N PHE A 120 2.98 9.93 -11.97
CA PHE A 120 3.88 9.02 -11.30
C PHE A 120 3.56 8.93 -9.82
N HIS A 121 3.76 7.74 -9.25
CA HIS A 121 3.73 7.59 -7.80
C HIS A 121 4.95 8.27 -7.18
N VAL A 122 4.76 8.91 -6.03
CA VAL A 122 5.78 9.65 -5.28
C VAL A 122 7.04 8.81 -4.98
N SER A 123 6.90 7.50 -4.76
CA SER A 123 8.05 6.61 -4.55
C SER A 123 8.91 6.37 -5.79
N LEU A 124 8.39 6.65 -6.98
CA LEU A 124 9.13 6.54 -8.24
C LEU A 124 9.78 7.89 -8.63
N THR A 125 9.64 8.91 -7.79
CA THR A 125 10.19 10.24 -8.02
C THR A 125 11.15 10.61 -6.90
N LYS A 126 12.30 11.17 -7.26
CA LYS A 126 13.29 11.70 -6.32
C LYS A 126 13.37 13.22 -6.51
N PRO A 127 13.36 14.03 -5.44
CA PRO A 127 13.62 15.46 -5.57
C PRO A 127 15.01 15.69 -6.15
N TYR A 128 15.10 16.58 -7.13
CA TYR A 128 16.38 16.90 -7.76
C TYR A 128 17.22 17.74 -6.81
N SER A 129 18.44 17.28 -6.50
CA SER A 129 19.39 18.01 -5.67
C SER A 129 20.54 18.53 -6.51
N SER A 130 21.09 19.69 -6.14
CA SER A 130 22.29 20.27 -6.80
C SER A 130 23.49 19.32 -6.83
N LYS A 131 23.53 18.31 -5.97
CA LYS A 131 24.57 17.28 -5.92
C LYS A 131 24.49 16.28 -7.07
N ASP A 132 23.34 16.18 -7.74
CA ASP A 132 23.11 15.28 -8.87
C ASP A 132 23.56 15.91 -10.22
N LYS A 133 24.29 17.05 -10.19
CA LYS A 133 24.83 17.76 -11.38
C LYS A 133 26.29 17.42 -11.74
N GLU A 134 27.00 16.69 -10.88
CA GLU A 134 28.39 16.24 -11.12
C GLU A 134 28.44 14.94 -11.91
#